data_AF-A0A645F301-F1
#
_entry.id   AF-A0A645F301-F1
#
_cell.length_a   1.000
_cell.length_b   1.000
_cell.length_c   1.000
_cell.angle_alpha   90.00
_cell.angle_beta   90.00
_cell.angle_gamma   90.00
#
_symmetry.space_group_name_H-M   'P 1'
#
loop_
_entity.id
_entity.type
_entity.pdbx_description
1 polymer ?
#
loop_
_entity_poly.entity_id
_entity_poly.type
_entity_poly.pdbx_seq_one_letter_code
_entity_poly.pdbx_strand_id
1 'polypeptide(L)'
;MLKEKGINTTKSVIDVYYDDLSTGELCQIIEANFKIVNKASEQNIKGVKTNELKTWASSLQAVEEDKKHYKDVSELKEYIKGLPEEVDKTKVSEIISITYDKIKQFKK
;
A
#
# COMPACT_ATOMS: atom_id res chain seq x y z
N MET A 1 -24.78 11.57 11.75
CA MET A 1 -24.98 10.16 12.13
C MET A 1 -23.89 9.57 13.05
N LEU A 2 -22.59 9.51 12.69
CA LEU A 2 -21.56 8.92 13.57
C LEU A 2 -21.17 9.83 14.76
N LYS A 3 -20.93 11.11 14.48
CA LYS A 3 -20.59 12.11 15.51
C LYS A 3 -21.68 12.28 16.58
N GLU A 4 -22.95 12.22 16.16
CA GLU A 4 -24.13 12.24 17.04
C GLU A 4 -24.25 11.01 17.94
N LYS A 5 -23.59 9.90 17.58
CA LYS A 5 -23.47 8.69 18.40
C LYS A 5 -22.18 8.67 19.23
N GLY A 6 -21.47 9.79 19.35
CA GLY A 6 -20.22 9.91 20.09
C GLY A 6 -18.99 9.31 19.39
N ILE A 7 -19.15 8.85 18.13
CA ILE A 7 -18.03 8.32 17.33
C ILE A 7 -17.41 9.46 16.54
N ASN A 8 -16.24 9.91 16.99
CA ASN A 8 -15.48 10.96 16.33
C ASN A 8 -14.55 10.38 15.25
N THR A 9 -14.44 11.08 14.12
CA THR A 9 -13.47 10.76 13.08
C THR A 9 -12.17 11.52 13.34
N THR A 10 -11.04 10.85 13.21
CA THR A 10 -9.70 11.46 13.28
C THR A 10 -9.03 11.44 11.92
N LYS A 11 -8.57 12.61 11.47
CA LYS A 11 -7.62 12.71 10.36
C LYS A 11 -6.22 12.60 10.92
N SER A 12 -5.48 11.57 10.51
CA SER A 12 -4.04 11.45 10.82
C SER A 12 -3.23 12.03 9.67
N VAL A 13 -2.37 13.00 9.98
CA VAL A 13 -1.35 13.49 9.05
C VAL A 13 -0.03 12.84 9.45
N ILE A 14 0.69 12.28 8.48
CA ILE A 14 1.99 11.64 8.69
C ILE A 14 2.96 12.32 7.75
N ASP A 15 3.96 12.99 8.31
CA ASP A 15 5.03 13.61 7.55
C ASP A 15 6.09 12.57 7.25
N VAL A 16 6.29 12.28 5.96
CA VAL A 16 7.34 11.37 5.49
C VAL A 16 8.49 12.19 4.94
N TYR A 17 9.66 12.06 5.55
CA TYR A 17 10.88 12.71 5.11
C TYR A 17 11.62 11.74 4.19
N TYR A 18 11.99 12.18 2.98
CA TYR A 18 12.77 11.37 2.06
C TYR A 18 14.20 11.26 2.58
N ASP A 19 14.46 10.20 3.33
CA ASP A 19 15.78 9.91 3.90
C ASP A 19 16.71 9.31 2.82
N ASP A 20 16.17 8.42 1.99
CA ASP A 20 16.87 7.70 0.93
C ASP A 20 15.89 7.05 -0.08
N LEU A 21 16.45 6.33 -1.06
CA LEU A 21 15.68 5.59 -2.06
C LEU A 21 14.66 4.61 -1.44
N SER A 22 15.00 3.95 -0.32
CA SER A 22 14.09 2.99 0.34
C SER A 22 12.79 3.67 0.80
N THR A 23 12.88 4.92 1.25
CA THR A 23 11.71 5.71 1.62
C THR A 23 10.85 6.04 0.41
N GLY A 24 11.48 6.48 -0.68
CA GLY A 24 10.79 6.77 -1.94
C GLY A 24 10.07 5.57 -2.52
N GLU A 25 10.75 4.43 -2.59
CA GLU A 25 10.21 3.17 -3.07
C GLU A 25 9.03 2.70 -2.20
N LEU A 26 9.18 2.75 -0.87
CA LEU A 26 8.10 2.39 0.05
C LEU A 26 6.85 3.25 -0.17
N CYS A 27 7.03 4.57 -0.33
CA CYS A 27 5.91 5.49 -0.59
C CYS A 27 5.22 5.19 -1.92
N GLN A 28 5.98 4.94 -2.99
CA GLN A 28 5.42 4.60 -4.29
C GLN A 28 4.60 3.30 -4.26
N ILE A 29 5.10 2.27 -3.57
CA ILE A 29 4.39 0.99 -3.45
C ILE A 29 3.11 1.15 -2.63
N ILE A 30 3.14 1.93 -1.55
CA ILE A 30 1.95 2.28 -0.76
C ILE A 30 0.89 2.98 -1.63
N GLU A 31 1.31 3.95 -2.44
CA GLU A 31 0.40 4.67 -3.34
C GLU A 31 -0.22 3.72 -4.38
N ALA A 32 0.59 2.83 -4.96
CA ALA A 32 0.11 1.84 -5.92
C ALA A 32 -0.92 0.87 -5.32
N ASN A 33 -0.69 0.40 -4.08
CA ASN A 33 -1.67 -0.40 -3.35
C ASN A 33 -2.99 0.34 -3.14
N PHE A 34 -2.94 1.63 -2.77
CA PHE A 34 -4.16 2.43 -2.63
C PHE A 34 -4.89 2.65 -3.95
N LYS A 35 -4.18 2.78 -5.08
CA LYS A 35 -4.81 2.83 -6.41
C LYS A 35 -5.60 1.55 -6.72
N ILE A 36 -5.04 0.37 -6.41
CA ILE A 36 -5.77 -0.90 -6.54
C ILE A 36 -6.98 -0.94 -5.61
N VAL A 37 -6.80 -0.60 -4.34
CA VAL A 37 -7.87 -0.59 -3.33
C VAL A 37 -9.02 0.30 -3.77
N ASN A 38 -8.73 1.53 -4.20
CA ASN A 38 -9.74 2.48 -4.64
C ASN A 38 -10.52 1.93 -5.84
N LYS A 39 -9.80 1.42 -6.85
CA LYS A 39 -10.42 0.87 -8.07
C LYS A 39 -11.23 -0.38 -7.80
N ALA A 40 -10.75 -1.31 -6.97
CA ALA A 40 -11.47 -2.52 -6.59
C ALA A 40 -12.70 -2.23 -5.71
N SER A 41 -12.69 -1.11 -4.98
CA SER A 41 -13.81 -0.69 -4.12
C SER A 41 -14.95 -0.02 -4.90
N GLU A 42 -14.73 0.41 -6.14
CA GLU A 42 -15.76 1.03 -6.97
C GLU A 42 -16.98 0.11 -7.14
N GLN A 43 -18.19 0.68 -7.14
CA GLN A 43 -19.43 -0.12 -7.15
C GLN A 43 -19.54 -1.04 -8.38
N ASN A 44 -19.06 -0.57 -9.53
CA ASN A 44 -19.23 -1.23 -10.83
C ASN A 44 -18.04 -2.10 -11.26
N ILE A 45 -16.99 -2.18 -10.43
CA ILE A 45 -15.81 -2.99 -10.72
C ILE A 45 -15.96 -4.36 -10.06
N LYS A 46 -15.86 -5.42 -10.87
CA LYS A 46 -15.86 -6.81 -10.39
C LYS A 46 -14.48 -7.23 -9.89
N GLY A 47 -13.44 -6.68 -10.50
CA GLY A 47 -12.08 -6.78 -10.01
C GLY A 47 -11.08 -6.04 -10.90
N VAL A 48 -9.85 -5.99 -10.42
CA VAL A 48 -8.75 -5.21 -10.99
C VAL A 48 -7.61 -6.15 -11.32
N LYS A 49 -7.24 -6.21 -12.61
CA LYS A 49 -6.10 -6.99 -13.07
C LYS A 49 -4.81 -6.48 -12.43
N THR A 50 -3.97 -7.39 -11.94
CA THR A 50 -2.76 -7.06 -11.19
C THR A 50 -1.48 -7.19 -12.00
N ASN A 51 -1.54 -7.71 -13.23
CA ASN A 51 -0.35 -8.00 -14.04
C ASN A 51 0.54 -6.77 -14.27
N GLU A 52 -0.06 -5.61 -14.54
CA GLU A 52 0.67 -4.34 -14.68
C GLU A 52 1.35 -3.93 -13.37
N LEU A 53 0.64 -4.05 -12.25
CA LEU A 53 1.18 -3.74 -10.92
C LEU A 53 2.36 -4.66 -10.58
N LYS A 54 2.22 -5.97 -10.83
CA LYS A 54 3.28 -6.97 -10.60
C LYS A 54 4.53 -6.68 -11.42
N THR A 55 4.33 -6.34 -12.70
CA THR A 55 5.42 -6.01 -13.62
C THR A 55 6.15 -4.75 -13.16
N TRP A 56 5.40 -3.71 -12.81
CA TRP A 56 5.96 -2.46 -12.30
C TRP A 56 6.71 -2.67 -10.97
N ALA A 57 6.13 -3.38 -10.00
CA ALA A 57 6.77 -3.61 -8.72
C ALA A 57 8.09 -4.41 -8.84
N SER A 58 8.17 -5.28 -9.85
CA SER A 58 9.39 -6.03 -10.17
C SER A 58 10.44 -5.18 -10.89
N SER A 59 10.05 -4.10 -11.56
CA SER A 59 10.97 -3.18 -12.26
C SER A 59 11.51 -2.05 -11.37
N LEU A 60 10.95 -1.90 -10.17
CA LEU A 60 11.43 -0.93 -9.18
C LEU A 60 12.88 -1.21 -8.78
N GLN A 61 13.65 -0.14 -8.52
CA GLN A 61 15.06 -0.26 -8.16
C GLN A 61 15.27 -1.16 -6.94
N ALA A 62 16.39 -1.88 -6.93
CA ALA A 62 16.80 -2.64 -5.77
C ALA A 62 17.20 -1.67 -4.65
N VAL A 63 16.65 -1.91 -3.46
CA VAL A 63 17.04 -1.19 -2.25
C VAL A 63 18.18 -1.96 -1.59
N GLU A 64 19.22 -1.26 -1.17
CA GLU A 64 20.35 -1.86 -0.44
C GLU A 64 19.88 -2.39 0.92
N GLU A 65 20.41 -3.54 1.35
CA GLU A 65 19.95 -4.25 2.56
C GLU A 65 20.14 -3.46 3.86
N ASP A 66 21.09 -2.52 3.86
CA ASP A 66 21.43 -1.66 4.99
C ASP A 66 20.47 -0.46 5.16
N LYS A 67 19.57 -0.22 4.20
CA LYS A 67 18.65 0.91 4.23
C LYS A 67 17.49 0.65 5.17
N LYS A 68 17.05 1.71 5.84
CA LYS A 68 16.00 1.70 6.88
C LYS A 68 14.73 0.94 6.47
N HIS A 69 14.26 1.14 5.24
CA HIS A 69 13.02 0.54 4.75
C HIS A 69 13.22 -0.64 3.78
N TYR A 70 14.44 -1.21 3.70
CA TYR A 70 14.72 -2.37 2.84
C TYR A 70 13.71 -3.52 3.03
N LYS A 71 13.48 -3.90 4.29
CA LYS A 71 12.58 -5.00 4.64
C LYS A 71 11.14 -4.69 4.25
N ASP A 72 10.68 -3.47 4.49
CA ASP A 72 9.30 -3.06 4.17
C ASP A 72 9.04 -3.04 2.66
N VAL A 73 9.99 -2.52 1.89
CA VAL A 73 9.93 -2.52 0.42
C VAL A 73 9.91 -3.96 -0.09
N SER A 74 10.80 -4.82 0.41
CA SER A 74 10.90 -6.22 -0.02
C SER A 74 9.62 -7.00 0.29
N GLU A 75 9.06 -6.83 1.49
CA GLU A 75 7.81 -7.48 1.89
C GLU A 75 6.63 -7.04 1.02
N LEU A 76 6.51 -5.75 0.68
CA LEU A 76 5.43 -5.29 -0.20
C LEU A 76 5.63 -5.73 -1.66
N LYS A 77 6.87 -5.77 -2.16
CA LYS A 77 7.16 -6.28 -3.51
C LYS A 77 6.78 -7.76 -3.63
N GLU A 78 7.15 -8.58 -2.66
CA GLU A 78 6.76 -10.00 -2.64
C GLU A 78 5.25 -10.19 -2.46
N TYR A 79 4.61 -9.35 -1.62
CA TYR A 79 3.14 -9.35 -1.52
C TYR A 79 2.47 -9.08 -2.87
N ILE A 80 2.90 -8.03 -3.57
CA ILE A 80 2.35 -7.66 -4.88
C ILE A 80 2.53 -8.80 -5.89
N LYS A 81 3.71 -9.40 -5.92
CA LYS A 81 4.03 -10.54 -6.79
C LYS A 81 3.12 -11.73 -6.51
N GLY A 82 2.77 -11.96 -5.24
CA GLY A 82 1.85 -13.00 -4.78
C GLY A 82 0.35 -12.70 -4.96
N LEU A 83 -0.03 -11.51 -5.41
CA LEU A 83 -1.44 -11.19 -5.66
C LEU A 83 -2.06 -12.14 -6.70
N PRO A 84 -3.37 -12.42 -6.62
CA PRO A 84 -4.08 -13.12 -7.70
C PRO A 84 -4.04 -12.31 -9.01
N GLU A 85 -4.38 -12.93 -10.14
CA GLU A 85 -4.47 -12.24 -11.44
C GLU A 85 -5.43 -11.04 -11.41
N GLU A 86 -6.49 -11.17 -10.61
CA GLU A 86 -7.49 -10.13 -10.41
C GLU A 86 -7.79 -9.97 -8.91
N VAL A 87 -7.86 -8.72 -8.45
CA VAL A 87 -8.23 -8.33 -7.09
C VAL A 87 -9.64 -7.78 -7.09
N ASP A 88 -10.52 -8.36 -6.28
CA ASP A 88 -11.87 -7.89 -6.05
C ASP A 88 -12.03 -7.28 -4.64
N LYS A 89 -13.28 -6.97 -4.28
CA LYS A 89 -13.63 -6.37 -2.98
C LYS A 89 -13.27 -7.26 -1.78
N THR A 90 -13.15 -8.58 -1.96
CA THR A 90 -12.81 -9.50 -0.87
C THR A 90 -11.36 -9.32 -0.42
N LYS A 91 -10.48 -8.87 -1.33
CA LYS A 91 -9.05 -8.64 -1.05
C LYS A 91 -8.72 -7.22 -0.60
N VAL A 92 -9.64 -6.26 -0.80
CA VAL A 92 -9.43 -4.85 -0.42
C VAL A 92 -9.03 -4.70 1.05
N SER A 93 -9.71 -5.38 1.98
CA SER A 93 -9.41 -5.26 3.40
C SER A 93 -8.00 -5.76 3.75
N GLU A 94 -7.54 -6.80 3.09
CA GLU A 94 -6.20 -7.36 3.28
C GLU A 94 -5.12 -6.39 2.78
N ILE A 95 -5.30 -5.85 1.56
CA ILE A 95 -4.37 -4.88 0.96
C ILE A 95 -4.30 -3.61 1.81
N ILE A 96 -5.44 -3.13 2.32
CA ILE A 96 -5.49 -2.00 3.25
C ILE A 96 -4.69 -2.31 4.50
N SER A 97 -4.91 -3.47 5.14
CA SER A 97 -4.23 -3.83 6.39
C SER A 97 -2.71 -3.84 6.24
N ILE A 98 -2.20 -4.56 5.23
CA ILE A 98 -0.75 -4.67 5.01
C ILE A 98 -0.12 -3.31 4.67
N THR A 99 -0.83 -2.48 3.89
CA THR A 99 -0.36 -1.14 3.53
C THR A 99 -0.32 -0.21 4.75
N TYR A 100 -1.35 -0.24 5.61
CA TYR A 100 -1.37 0.54 6.85
C TYR A 100 -0.30 0.12 7.84
N ASP A 101 0.03 -1.17 7.92
CA ASP A 101 1.13 -1.64 8.77
C ASP A 101 2.49 -1.08 8.33
N LYS A 102 2.66 -0.79 7.03
CA LYS A 102 3.85 -0.10 6.52
C LYS A 102 3.84 1.40 6.78
N ILE A 103 2.69 2.04 6.70
CA ILE A 103 2.55 3.47 7.03
C ILE A 103 2.92 3.74 8.50
N LYS A 104 2.69 2.78 9.40
CA LYS A 104 3.08 2.91 10.82
C LYS A 104 4.60 3.08 11.00
N GLN A 105 5.43 2.65 10.06
CA GLN A 105 6.89 2.82 10.13
C GLN A 105 7.33 4.29 10.02
N PHE A 106 6.46 5.17 9.51
CA PHE A 106 6.70 6.61 9.45
C PHE A 106 6.17 7.37 10.66
N LYS A 107 5.39 6.71 11.53
CA LYS A 107 4.91 7.34 12.76
C LYS A 107 6.08 7.43 13.73
N LYS A 108 6.36 8.64 14.17
CA LYS A 108 7.27 8.92 15.30
C LYS A 108 6.63 8.46 16.61
#